data_AF-A0A8S9Y1U7-F1
#
_entry.id   AF-A0A8S9Y1U7-F1
#
_cell.length_a   1.000
_cell.length_b   1.000
_cell.length_c   1.000
_cell.angle_alpha   90.00
_cell.angle_beta   90.00
_cell.angle_gamma   90.00
#
_symmetry.space_group_name_H-M   'P 1'
#
loop_
_entity.id
_entity.type
_entity.pdbx_description
1 polymer ?
#
loop_
_entity_poly.entity_id
_entity_poly.type
_entity_poly.pdbx_seq_one_letter_code
_entity_poly.pdbx_strand_id
1 'polypeptide(L)'
;MAWVYSSSIILQELSVENEKDERFPYPLCEKFSISLFSPVSWEIIPNTKMDLDDWEHVTCLKNVSLAYEGTRSGLKGYISLGTNYNYSEDITSRGRIWLFDIIDVVPEPGQPLTKNRIKMVYNKDQKGPITAITHVVGFLVSAVGQKIYIWQLKDNDLVGVAFIDTQVYIHQLLSVKSLILVADVYKSIVLLRFQEEYRTLSLVSRDFRATEVYAIDFLIDNTTLGFLVSDREKNIILYMYQPKSLESFGGQKLIRKADIHLGQHINSFFRINCRTTDIEPEKKHLAGADKRHVTVFATLDGAMGNLLPVPEKTYRRLLMLQNLLVTYIPHIAGLNPKGFRLYHSSTRLLGNPVRSIIDGELVWLYLTLSATERTEIAKKIGTKVNELLEDLMDIEMLTSNF
;
A
#
# COMPACT_ATOMS: atom_id res chain seq x y z
N MET A 1 -15.83 -8.57 -5.24
CA MET A 1 -16.60 -8.30 -4.01
C MET A 1 -15.92 -7.17 -3.30
N ALA A 2 -16.66 -6.12 -2.99
CA ALA A 2 -16.18 -5.03 -2.14
C ALA A 2 -16.44 -5.42 -0.69
N TRP A 3 -15.50 -5.13 0.19
CA TRP A 3 -15.68 -5.30 1.62
C TRP A 3 -15.80 -3.92 2.24
N VAL A 4 -16.86 -3.73 3.01
CA VAL A 4 -17.02 -2.53 3.83
C VAL A 4 -17.20 -3.05 5.25
N TYR A 5 -16.24 -2.71 6.11
CA TYR A 5 -16.50 -2.77 7.53
C TYR A 5 -17.24 -1.49 7.90
N SER A 6 -18.27 -1.60 8.73
CA SER A 6 -18.98 -0.44 9.25
C SER A 6 -18.76 -0.37 10.74
N SER A 7 -18.38 0.81 11.24
CA SER A 7 -18.48 1.13 12.66
C SER A 7 -19.89 1.64 12.95
N SER A 8 -20.46 1.19 14.06
CA SER A 8 -21.67 1.72 14.66
C SER A 8 -21.32 2.28 16.04
N ILE A 9 -21.93 3.40 16.43
CA ILE A 9 -21.60 4.05 17.70
C ILE A 9 -22.49 3.48 18.80
N ILE A 10 -21.88 3.04 19.90
CA ILE A 10 -22.53 2.66 21.14
C ILE A 10 -22.02 3.57 22.26
N LEU A 11 -22.88 3.89 23.22
CA LEU A 11 -22.49 4.66 24.41
C LEU A 11 -22.20 3.67 25.54
N GLN A 12 -20.93 3.39 25.82
CA GLN A 12 -20.55 2.45 26.88
C GLN A 12 -19.15 2.76 27.43
N GLU A 13 -18.93 2.49 28.71
CA GLU A 13 -17.63 2.58 29.40
C GLU A 13 -17.38 1.28 30.17
N LEU A 14 -16.12 0.83 30.27
CA LEU A 14 -15.78 -0.46 30.87
C LEU A 14 -15.84 -0.46 32.41
N SER A 15 -15.76 0.72 33.05
CA SER A 15 -15.76 0.88 34.49
C SER A 15 -17.17 1.14 35.03
N VAL A 16 -17.72 0.14 35.73
CA VAL A 16 -18.95 0.29 36.53
C VAL A 16 -18.52 0.43 37.98
N GLU A 17 -18.63 1.63 38.56
CA GLU A 17 -18.71 1.76 40.03
C GLU A 17 -19.39 3.02 40.57
N ASN A 18 -20.00 3.89 39.74
CA ASN A 18 -20.81 5.00 40.27
C ASN A 18 -22.09 5.17 39.44
N GLU A 19 -23.24 5.29 40.13
CA GLU A 19 -24.48 5.82 39.55
C GLU A 19 -24.21 7.25 39.06
N LYS A 20 -23.89 7.38 37.76
CA LYS A 20 -23.67 8.69 37.13
C LYS A 20 -25.02 9.38 36.92
N ASP A 21 -25.04 10.71 37.06
CA ASP A 21 -26.21 11.56 36.78
C ASP A 21 -26.78 11.26 35.39
N GLU A 22 -28.11 11.32 35.22
CA GLU A 22 -28.79 11.17 33.93
C GLU A 22 -28.30 12.16 32.87
N ARG A 23 -27.68 13.27 33.31
CA ARG A 23 -27.08 14.28 32.44
C ARG A 23 -25.68 13.93 31.94
N PHE A 24 -25.10 12.80 32.37
CA PHE A 24 -23.73 12.44 32.01
C PHE A 24 -23.64 12.02 30.53
N PRO A 25 -22.86 12.74 29.70
CA PRO A 25 -22.62 12.34 28.32
C PRO A 25 -21.60 11.20 28.28
N TYR A 26 -22.02 10.04 27.78
CA TYR A 26 -21.12 8.91 27.58
C TYR A 26 -20.18 9.14 26.39
N PRO A 27 -18.95 8.60 26.43
CA PRO A 27 -18.07 8.61 25.28
C PRO A 27 -18.65 7.77 24.15
N LEU A 28 -18.29 8.13 22.92
CA LEU A 28 -18.61 7.34 21.73
C LEU A 28 -17.71 6.09 21.71
N CYS A 29 -18.32 4.91 21.72
CA CYS A 29 -17.63 3.63 21.52
C CYS A 29 -17.95 3.11 20.11
N GLU A 30 -16.95 2.63 19.39
CA GLU A 30 -17.15 2.03 18.07
C GLU A 30 -17.45 0.53 18.20
N LYS A 31 -18.44 0.05 17.45
CA LYS A 31 -18.75 -1.37 17.28
C LYS A 31 -18.66 -1.75 15.82
N PHE A 32 -17.75 -2.66 15.52
CA PHE A 32 -17.44 -3.09 14.16
C PHE A 32 -18.33 -4.24 13.72
N SER A 33 -18.65 -4.27 12.42
CA SER A 33 -19.28 -5.43 11.79
C SER A 33 -18.73 -5.64 10.40
N ILE A 34 -18.80 -6.89 9.94
CA ILE A 34 -18.35 -7.32 8.61
C ILE A 34 -19.57 -7.70 7.81
N SER A 35 -19.64 -7.23 6.57
CA SER A 35 -20.67 -7.62 5.62
C SER A 35 -20.07 -7.82 4.23
N LEU A 36 -20.72 -8.65 3.42
CA LEU A 36 -20.31 -8.92 2.05
C LEU A 36 -21.19 -8.15 1.07
N PHE A 37 -20.56 -7.43 0.14
CA PHE A 37 -21.28 -6.71 -0.91
C PHE A 37 -21.16 -7.41 -2.27
N SER A 38 -22.30 -7.50 -2.95
CA SER A 38 -22.34 -7.93 -4.35
C SER A 38 -21.81 -6.80 -5.25
N PRO A 39 -20.79 -7.03 -6.09
CA PRO A 39 -20.33 -6.00 -7.03
C PRO A 39 -21.32 -5.75 -8.17
N VAL A 40 -22.36 -6.58 -8.31
CA VAL A 40 -23.37 -6.46 -9.39
C VAL A 40 -24.48 -5.51 -8.97
N SER A 41 -25.05 -5.69 -7.76
CA SER A 41 -26.14 -4.86 -7.24
C SER A 41 -25.69 -3.78 -6.26
N TRP A 42 -24.46 -3.86 -5.74
CA TRP A 42 -23.95 -3.04 -4.63
C TRP A 42 -24.79 -3.13 -3.35
N GLU A 43 -25.52 -4.23 -3.19
CA GLU A 43 -26.29 -4.54 -1.99
C GLU A 43 -25.53 -5.50 -1.08
N ILE A 44 -25.84 -5.43 0.21
CA ILE A 44 -25.36 -6.38 1.22
C ILE A 44 -26.01 -7.73 0.92
N ILE A 45 -25.18 -8.78 0.83
CA ILE A 45 -25.66 -10.14 0.69
C ILE A 45 -26.37 -10.53 2.01
N PRO A 46 -27.66 -10.94 1.96
CA PRO A 46 -28.39 -11.32 3.16
C PRO A 46 -27.67 -12.39 3.98
N ASN A 47 -27.85 -12.36 5.31
CA ASN A 47 -27.28 -13.35 6.24
C ASN A 47 -25.73 -13.43 6.26
N THR A 48 -25.03 -12.42 5.73
CA THR A 48 -23.55 -12.34 5.78
C THR A 48 -23.01 -11.35 6.80
N LYS A 49 -23.89 -10.56 7.45
CA LYS A 49 -23.47 -9.61 8.48
C LYS A 49 -23.03 -10.36 9.75
N MET A 50 -21.83 -10.07 10.22
CA MET A 50 -21.29 -10.56 11.49
C MET A 50 -20.84 -9.37 12.33
N ASP A 51 -21.46 -9.19 13.49
CA ASP A 51 -21.05 -8.17 14.46
C ASP A 51 -19.87 -8.70 15.30
N LEU A 52 -18.89 -7.85 15.55
CA LEU A 52 -17.75 -8.16 16.42
C LEU A 52 -18.12 -7.92 17.89
N ASP A 53 -17.25 -8.41 18.79
CA ASP A 53 -17.40 -8.18 20.22
C ASP A 53 -17.29 -6.68 20.56
N ASP A 54 -17.82 -6.28 21.72
CA ASP A 54 -17.68 -4.91 22.18
C ASP A 54 -16.19 -4.58 22.41
N TRP A 55 -15.79 -3.36 22.03
CA TRP A 55 -14.39 -2.88 22.06
C TRP A 55 -13.42 -3.62 21.13
N GLU A 56 -13.92 -4.53 20.28
CA GLU A 56 -13.13 -5.21 19.27
C GLU A 56 -13.07 -4.38 17.98
N HIS A 57 -11.93 -3.74 17.75
CA HIS A 57 -11.70 -2.92 16.56
C HIS A 57 -11.00 -3.70 15.46
N VAL A 58 -11.47 -3.54 14.23
CA VAL A 58 -10.77 -4.09 13.06
C VAL A 58 -9.56 -3.23 12.75
N THR A 59 -8.38 -3.84 12.77
CA THR A 59 -7.13 -3.15 12.43
C THR A 59 -6.72 -3.37 10.99
N CYS A 60 -7.01 -4.56 10.44
CA CYS A 60 -6.64 -4.90 9.08
C CYS A 60 -7.57 -5.97 8.49
N LEU A 61 -7.82 -5.87 7.19
CA LEU A 61 -8.58 -6.82 6.39
C LEU A 61 -7.85 -7.04 5.07
N LYS A 62 -7.46 -8.28 4.76
CA LYS A 62 -6.79 -8.62 3.49
C LYS A 62 -7.27 -9.93 2.90
N ASN A 63 -7.27 -9.97 1.56
CA ASN A 63 -7.31 -11.23 0.84
C ASN A 63 -5.92 -11.89 0.90
N VAL A 64 -5.86 -13.12 1.40
CA VAL A 64 -4.64 -13.89 1.63
C VAL A 64 -4.68 -15.19 0.85
N SER A 65 -3.62 -15.50 0.12
CA SER A 65 -3.47 -16.76 -0.61
C SER A 65 -2.66 -17.74 0.25
N LEU A 66 -3.33 -18.74 0.81
CA LEU A 66 -2.74 -19.74 1.72
C LEU A 66 -2.61 -21.09 1.03
N ALA A 67 -1.65 -21.91 1.50
CA ALA A 67 -1.41 -23.25 0.98
C ALA A 67 -2.64 -24.15 1.16
N TYR A 68 -3.04 -24.83 0.09
CA TYR A 68 -4.20 -25.73 0.07
C TYR A 68 -4.00 -26.86 -0.95
N GLU A 69 -4.04 -28.10 -0.50
CA GLU A 69 -3.74 -29.28 -1.32
C GLU A 69 -4.82 -29.58 -2.37
N GLY A 70 -6.04 -29.07 -2.19
CA GLY A 70 -7.17 -29.35 -3.08
C GLY A 70 -7.23 -28.50 -4.36
N THR A 71 -6.31 -27.54 -4.57
CA THR A 71 -6.27 -26.72 -5.79
C THR A 71 -5.04 -27.04 -6.63
N ARG A 72 -5.16 -26.96 -7.97
CA ARG A 72 -4.04 -27.20 -8.90
C ARG A 72 -2.85 -26.25 -8.67
N SER A 73 -3.11 -25.03 -8.22
CA SER A 73 -2.08 -24.04 -7.87
C SER A 73 -1.38 -24.32 -6.54
N GLY A 74 -1.93 -25.22 -5.71
CA GLY A 74 -1.50 -25.42 -4.32
C GLY A 74 -1.86 -24.25 -3.38
N LEU A 75 -2.63 -23.27 -3.87
CA LEU A 75 -3.04 -22.07 -3.11
C LEU A 75 -4.54 -21.87 -3.21
N LYS A 76 -5.15 -21.37 -2.12
CA LYS A 76 -6.53 -20.93 -2.05
C LYS A 76 -6.63 -19.55 -1.40
N GLY A 77 -7.52 -18.70 -1.92
CA GLY A 77 -7.79 -17.38 -1.36
C GLY A 77 -8.72 -17.46 -0.16
N TYR A 78 -8.35 -16.77 0.91
CA TYR A 78 -9.15 -16.58 2.12
C TYR A 78 -9.19 -15.09 2.47
N ILE A 79 -10.20 -14.68 3.23
CA ILE A 79 -10.26 -13.33 3.77
C ILE A 79 -9.80 -13.38 5.21
N SER A 80 -8.71 -12.70 5.51
CA SER A 80 -8.17 -12.61 6.86
C SER A 80 -8.41 -11.24 7.45
N LEU A 81 -8.90 -11.24 8.69
CA LEU A 81 -9.17 -10.07 9.49
C LEU A 81 -8.32 -10.14 10.76
N GLY A 82 -7.63 -9.04 11.05
CA GLY A 82 -6.97 -8.82 12.33
C GLY A 82 -7.77 -7.84 13.15
N THR A 83 -7.94 -8.17 14.43
CA THR A 83 -8.64 -7.30 15.38
C THR A 83 -7.81 -7.05 16.63
N ASN A 84 -8.19 -5.98 17.32
CA ASN A 84 -7.62 -5.54 18.57
C ASN A 84 -8.74 -5.16 19.55
N TYR A 85 -8.68 -5.68 20.78
CA TYR A 85 -9.50 -5.23 21.89
C TYR A 85 -8.90 -3.97 22.51
N ASN A 86 -9.63 -2.85 22.39
CA ASN A 86 -9.19 -1.55 22.89
C ASN A 86 -9.93 -1.17 24.18
N TYR A 87 -9.32 -1.47 25.32
CA TYR A 87 -9.89 -1.25 26.65
C TYR A 87 -9.21 -0.10 27.41
N SER A 88 -8.57 0.86 26.72
CA SER A 88 -7.68 1.89 27.29
C SER A 88 -6.23 1.41 27.52
N GLU A 89 -5.37 2.32 27.98
CA GLU A 89 -3.93 2.13 28.19
C GLU A 89 -3.60 1.20 29.37
N ASP A 90 -4.43 1.22 30.42
CA ASP A 90 -4.18 0.46 31.66
C ASP A 90 -4.41 -1.05 31.51
N ILE A 91 -5.15 -1.46 30.46
CA ILE A 91 -5.50 -2.86 30.22
C ILE A 91 -4.65 -3.39 29.09
N THR A 92 -4.03 -4.55 29.30
CA THR A 92 -3.25 -5.21 28.26
C THR A 92 -4.14 -5.56 27.07
N SER A 93 -3.85 -4.93 25.94
CA SER A 93 -4.51 -5.19 24.67
C SER A 93 -4.24 -6.62 24.18
N ARG A 94 -5.31 -7.29 23.74
CA ARG A 94 -5.28 -8.59 23.07
C ARG A 94 -5.89 -8.42 21.68
N GLY A 95 -5.65 -9.38 20.80
CA GLY A 95 -6.20 -9.37 19.46
C GLY A 95 -6.75 -10.73 19.08
N ARG A 96 -7.39 -10.79 17.92
CA ARG A 96 -7.94 -12.03 17.37
C ARG A 96 -7.71 -12.07 15.87
N ILE A 97 -7.46 -13.27 15.36
CA ILE A 97 -7.34 -13.50 13.91
C ILE A 97 -8.60 -14.22 13.48
N TRP A 98 -9.26 -13.67 12.48
CA TRP A 98 -10.37 -14.33 11.80
C TRP A 98 -9.92 -14.72 10.40
N LEU A 99 -10.33 -15.91 9.97
CA LEU A 99 -10.12 -16.39 8.61
C LEU A 99 -11.44 -16.88 8.06
N PHE A 100 -11.84 -16.29 6.94
CA PHE A 100 -13.08 -16.59 6.25
C PHE A 100 -12.80 -17.20 4.88
N ASP A 101 -13.65 -18.16 4.51
CA ASP A 101 -13.71 -18.76 3.19
C ASP A 101 -15.05 -18.37 2.55
N ILE A 102 -15.02 -17.96 1.28
CA ILE A 102 -16.24 -17.61 0.53
C ILE A 102 -16.62 -18.83 -0.28
N ILE A 103 -17.75 -19.42 0.06
CA ILE A 103 -18.26 -20.61 -0.60
C ILE A 103 -19.48 -20.26 -1.45
N ASP A 104 -19.57 -20.92 -2.60
CA ASP A 104 -20.78 -20.91 -3.42
C ASP A 104 -21.76 -21.95 -2.86
N VAL A 105 -22.96 -21.50 -2.53
CA VAL A 105 -24.08 -22.30 -2.05
C VAL A 105 -25.26 -22.17 -3.01
N VAL A 106 -26.21 -23.10 -2.91
CA VAL A 106 -27.47 -22.99 -3.66
C VAL A 106 -28.23 -21.78 -3.11
N PRO A 107 -28.61 -20.80 -3.96
CA PRO A 107 -29.33 -19.62 -3.51
C PRO A 107 -30.73 -19.99 -3.01
N GLU A 108 -31.21 -19.27 -2.01
CA GLU A 108 -32.56 -19.40 -1.49
C GLU A 108 -33.60 -18.98 -2.54
N PRO A 109 -34.76 -19.66 -2.62
CA PRO A 109 -35.82 -19.31 -3.56
C PRO A 109 -36.25 -17.84 -3.39
N GLY A 110 -36.13 -17.05 -4.46
CA GLY A 110 -36.48 -15.63 -4.46
C GLY A 110 -35.34 -14.68 -4.06
N GLN A 111 -34.17 -15.18 -3.65
CA GLN A 111 -33.01 -14.36 -3.29
C GLN A 111 -31.72 -14.81 -4.02
N PRO A 112 -31.49 -14.39 -5.28
CA PRO A 112 -30.33 -14.86 -6.06
C PRO A 112 -28.98 -14.44 -5.47
N LEU A 113 -28.93 -13.37 -4.67
CA LEU A 113 -27.70 -12.88 -4.03
C LEU A 113 -27.14 -13.85 -2.99
N THR A 114 -27.98 -14.71 -2.41
CA THR A 114 -27.57 -15.69 -1.38
C THR A 114 -26.73 -16.85 -1.92
N LYS A 115 -26.35 -16.81 -3.21
CA LYS A 115 -25.39 -17.75 -3.80
C LYS A 115 -24.05 -17.75 -3.07
N ASN A 116 -23.59 -16.61 -2.54
CA ASN A 116 -22.32 -16.52 -1.82
C ASN A 116 -22.55 -16.51 -0.32
N ARG A 117 -21.85 -17.40 0.40
CA ARG A 117 -21.89 -17.47 1.87
C ARG A 117 -20.49 -17.38 2.47
N ILE A 118 -20.39 -16.69 3.61
CA ILE A 118 -19.16 -16.62 4.41
C ILE A 118 -19.11 -17.82 5.35
N LYS A 119 -18.03 -18.61 5.24
CA LYS A 119 -17.71 -19.69 6.19
C LYS A 119 -16.52 -19.25 7.04
N MET A 120 -16.68 -19.27 8.36
CA MET A 120 -15.59 -19.06 9.29
C MET A 120 -14.73 -20.33 9.37
N VAL A 121 -13.45 -20.21 9.02
CA VAL A 121 -12.47 -21.31 9.04
C VAL A 121 -11.68 -21.30 10.33
N TYR A 122 -11.23 -20.12 10.75
CA TYR A 122 -10.45 -19.91 11.96
C TYR A 122 -10.94 -18.67 12.68
N ASN A 123 -11.07 -18.78 14.01
CA ASN A 123 -11.37 -17.67 14.90
C ASN A 123 -10.82 -17.99 16.28
N LYS A 124 -9.65 -17.42 16.61
CA LYS A 124 -9.03 -17.58 17.93
C LYS A 124 -8.27 -16.33 18.35
N ASP A 125 -8.32 -16.07 19.65
CA ASP A 125 -7.59 -14.98 20.32
C ASP A 125 -6.08 -15.21 20.27
N GLN A 126 -5.35 -14.10 20.27
CA GLN A 126 -3.90 -14.04 20.31
C GLN A 126 -3.45 -13.24 21.53
N LYS A 127 -2.22 -13.53 21.99
CA LYS A 127 -1.68 -12.94 23.23
C LYS A 127 -1.40 -11.44 23.16
N GLY A 128 -1.46 -10.84 21.97
CA GLY A 128 -1.31 -9.41 21.76
C GLY A 128 -2.19 -8.93 20.61
N PRO A 129 -2.28 -7.60 20.41
CA PRO A 129 -3.08 -7.01 19.33
C PRO A 129 -2.61 -7.49 17.97
N ILE A 130 -3.55 -7.79 17.09
CA ILE A 130 -3.24 -7.99 15.68
C ILE A 130 -3.27 -6.64 15.01
N THR A 131 -2.14 -6.22 14.46
CA THR A 131 -1.99 -4.85 13.93
C THR A 131 -1.90 -4.81 12.41
N ALA A 132 -1.38 -5.88 11.80
CA ALA A 132 -1.29 -6.03 10.36
C ALA A 132 -1.27 -7.51 9.96
N ILE A 133 -1.81 -7.82 8.79
CA ILE A 133 -1.81 -9.17 8.20
C ILE A 133 -1.38 -9.10 6.73
N THR A 134 -0.67 -10.13 6.26
CA THR A 134 -0.43 -10.43 4.83
C THR A 134 -0.23 -11.94 4.64
N HIS A 135 0.17 -12.38 3.46
CA HIS A 135 0.56 -13.76 3.18
C HIS A 135 1.94 -13.83 2.52
N VAL A 136 2.67 -14.92 2.66
CA VAL A 136 3.98 -15.12 2.00
C VAL A 136 4.10 -16.60 1.61
N VAL A 137 4.26 -16.91 0.33
CA VAL A 137 4.45 -18.29 -0.18
C VAL A 137 3.45 -19.30 0.42
N GLY A 138 2.16 -18.93 0.51
CA GLY A 138 1.12 -19.82 1.08
C GLY A 138 1.03 -19.85 2.61
N PHE A 139 1.86 -19.10 3.33
CA PHE A 139 1.78 -18.92 4.78
C PHE A 139 1.09 -17.61 5.14
N LEU A 140 0.39 -17.56 6.27
CA LEU A 140 -0.19 -16.34 6.81
C LEU A 140 0.88 -15.60 7.61
N VAL A 141 1.00 -14.30 7.43
CA VAL A 141 1.91 -13.45 8.21
C VAL A 141 1.06 -12.47 9.01
N SER A 142 1.26 -12.42 10.33
CA SER A 142 0.57 -11.47 11.20
C SER A 142 1.55 -10.75 12.12
N ALA A 143 1.39 -9.44 12.25
CA ALA A 143 2.00 -8.68 13.34
C ALA A 143 1.13 -8.81 14.60
N VAL A 144 1.74 -9.33 15.67
CA VAL A 144 1.11 -9.55 16.98
C VAL A 144 1.93 -8.78 18.02
N GLY A 145 1.48 -7.58 18.39
CA GLY A 145 2.26 -6.65 19.20
C GLY A 145 3.63 -6.34 18.56
N GLN A 146 4.72 -6.53 19.33
CA GLN A 146 6.10 -6.29 18.89
C GLN A 146 6.75 -7.52 18.23
N LYS A 147 5.96 -8.39 17.60
CA LYS A 147 6.45 -9.59 16.91
C LYS A 147 5.71 -9.80 15.61
N ILE A 148 6.41 -10.31 14.61
CA ILE A 148 5.77 -10.86 13.41
C ILE A 148 5.84 -12.37 13.49
N TYR A 149 4.70 -13.02 13.29
CA TYR A 149 4.56 -14.46 13.22
C TYR A 149 4.23 -14.91 11.80
N ILE A 150 4.75 -16.07 11.42
CA ILE A 150 4.39 -16.80 10.21
C ILE A 150 3.64 -18.06 10.64
N TRP A 151 2.44 -18.24 10.10
CA TRP A 151 1.54 -19.34 10.42
C TRP A 151 1.30 -20.21 9.18
N GLN A 152 1.24 -21.51 9.41
CA GLN A 152 0.74 -22.47 8.44
C GLN A 152 -0.69 -22.85 8.81
N LEU A 153 -1.62 -22.73 7.85
CA LEU A 153 -2.97 -23.25 8.02
C LEU A 153 -2.95 -24.76 7.82
N LYS A 154 -3.32 -25.52 8.85
CA LYS A 154 -3.41 -26.98 8.81
C LYS A 154 -4.63 -27.43 9.60
N ASP A 155 -5.48 -28.26 9.00
CA ASP A 155 -6.70 -28.78 9.65
C ASP A 155 -7.61 -27.70 10.26
N ASN A 156 -7.73 -26.56 9.56
CA ASN A 156 -8.44 -25.34 10.00
C ASN A 156 -7.85 -24.67 11.26
N ASP A 157 -6.61 -25.00 11.64
CA ASP A 157 -5.88 -24.35 12.72
C ASP A 157 -4.61 -23.65 12.20
N LEU A 158 -4.15 -22.64 12.93
CA LEU A 158 -2.93 -21.90 12.61
C LEU A 158 -1.77 -22.41 13.46
N VAL A 159 -0.79 -23.04 12.82
CA VAL A 159 0.43 -23.54 13.46
C VAL A 159 1.56 -22.55 13.25
N GLY A 160 2.19 -22.09 14.34
CA GLY A 160 3.32 -21.16 14.28
C GLY A 160 4.56 -21.83 13.66
N VAL A 161 5.11 -21.22 12.62
CA VAL A 161 6.27 -21.71 11.86
C VAL A 161 7.53 -20.93 12.24
N ALA A 162 7.44 -19.60 12.23
CA ALA A 162 8.56 -18.71 12.49
C ALA A 162 8.07 -17.44 13.17
N PHE A 163 8.96 -16.75 13.87
CA PHE A 163 8.71 -15.41 14.39
C PHE A 163 9.97 -14.55 14.34
N ILE A 164 9.78 -13.24 14.40
CA ILE A 164 10.85 -12.27 14.59
C ILE A 164 10.35 -11.13 15.48
N ASP A 165 11.21 -10.63 16.35
CA ASP A 165 10.91 -9.46 17.18
C ASP A 165 11.02 -8.19 16.34
N THR A 166 10.08 -7.27 16.55
CA THR A 166 10.00 -5.98 15.85
C THR A 166 10.10 -4.84 16.86
N GLN A 167 9.91 -3.60 16.42
CA GLN A 167 10.25 -2.43 17.24
C GLN A 167 9.05 -1.88 18.00
N VAL A 168 8.20 -1.08 17.36
CA VAL A 168 7.17 -0.31 18.07
C VAL A 168 5.78 -0.82 17.72
N TYR A 169 5.30 -0.48 16.54
CA TYR A 169 3.96 -0.83 16.10
C TYR A 169 3.96 -0.99 14.59
N ILE A 170 3.63 -2.19 14.12
CA ILE A 170 3.55 -2.49 12.70
C ILE A 170 2.13 -2.29 12.25
N HIS A 171 1.85 -1.22 11.50
CA HIS A 171 0.50 -1.00 10.98
C HIS A 171 0.30 -1.56 9.58
N GLN A 172 1.37 -1.83 8.81
CA GLN A 172 1.23 -2.39 7.47
C GLN A 172 2.30 -3.44 7.14
N LEU A 173 1.85 -4.54 6.53
CA LEU A 173 2.69 -5.60 5.99
C LEU A 173 2.37 -5.82 4.52
N LEU A 174 3.39 -5.90 3.67
CA LEU A 174 3.25 -6.30 2.28
C LEU A 174 4.26 -7.39 1.94
N SER A 175 3.97 -8.17 0.92
CA SER A 175 4.83 -9.27 0.52
C SER A 175 4.94 -9.36 -0.98
N VAL A 176 6.11 -9.81 -1.43
CA VAL A 176 6.39 -10.11 -2.82
C VAL A 176 7.33 -11.30 -2.88
N LYS A 177 6.87 -12.40 -3.49
CA LYS A 177 7.58 -13.69 -3.45
C LYS A 177 7.86 -14.10 -2.00
N SER A 178 9.13 -14.20 -1.61
CA SER A 178 9.60 -14.55 -0.26
C SER A 178 10.04 -13.34 0.59
N LEU A 179 9.89 -12.12 0.07
CA LEU A 179 10.19 -10.89 0.79
C LEU A 179 8.94 -10.34 1.47
N ILE A 180 9.13 -9.78 2.65
CA ILE A 180 8.09 -9.11 3.42
C ILE A 180 8.58 -7.70 3.74
N LEU A 181 7.83 -6.70 3.29
CA LEU A 181 8.04 -5.30 3.63
C LEU A 181 7.16 -4.96 4.83
N VAL A 182 7.79 -4.43 5.87
CA VAL A 182 7.18 -4.08 7.14
C VAL A 182 7.23 -2.56 7.29
N ALA A 183 6.09 -1.94 7.58
CA ALA A 183 6.01 -0.53 7.95
C ALA A 183 5.78 -0.41 9.46
N ASP A 184 6.70 0.30 10.12
CA ASP A 184 6.55 0.69 11.52
C ASP A 184 6.09 2.16 11.59
N VAL A 185 5.22 2.47 12.55
CA VAL A 185 4.67 3.82 12.74
C VAL A 185 5.74 4.87 13.03
N TYR A 186 6.87 4.52 13.65
CA TYR A 186 7.96 5.45 13.97
C TYR A 186 9.30 5.08 13.35
N LYS A 187 9.50 3.81 13.02
CA LYS A 187 10.81 3.25 12.64
C LYS A 187 10.92 2.92 11.17
N SER A 188 10.24 3.70 10.32
CA SER A 188 10.32 3.61 8.86
C SER A 188 9.99 2.19 8.38
N ILE A 189 10.71 1.70 7.37
CA ILE A 189 10.47 0.39 6.77
C ILE A 189 11.59 -0.62 7.06
N VAL A 190 11.18 -1.88 7.18
CA VAL A 190 12.05 -3.03 7.39
C VAL A 190 11.76 -4.08 6.32
N LEU A 191 12.81 -4.59 5.68
CA LEU A 191 12.74 -5.68 4.70
C LEU A 191 13.15 -6.98 5.35
N LEU A 192 12.21 -7.93 5.39
CA LEU A 192 12.42 -9.28 5.87
C LEU A 192 12.42 -10.28 4.71
N ARG A 193 13.04 -11.43 4.91
CA ARG A 193 13.00 -12.57 3.99
C ARG A 193 12.63 -13.82 4.74
N PHE A 194 11.61 -14.50 4.25
CA PHE A 194 11.23 -15.83 4.67
C PHE A 194 11.93 -16.88 3.81
N GLN A 195 12.58 -17.85 4.44
CA GLN A 195 13.17 -19.00 3.78
C GLN A 195 12.38 -20.24 4.16
N GLU A 196 11.60 -20.76 3.21
CA GLU A 196 10.68 -21.87 3.45
C GLU A 196 11.42 -23.15 3.85
N GLU A 197 12.52 -23.48 3.17
CA GLU A 197 13.36 -24.67 3.42
C GLU A 197 13.81 -24.78 4.88
N TYR A 198 14.23 -23.65 5.47
CA TYR A 198 14.74 -23.60 6.84
C TYR A 198 13.68 -23.19 7.86
N ARG A 199 12.47 -22.78 7.40
CA ARG A 199 11.42 -22.18 8.23
C ARG A 199 11.93 -20.99 9.05
N THR A 200 12.84 -20.20 8.49
CA THR A 200 13.45 -19.05 9.17
C THR A 200 13.00 -17.73 8.58
N LEU A 201 12.66 -16.78 9.44
CA LEU A 201 12.43 -15.39 9.08
C LEU A 201 13.67 -14.57 9.46
N SER A 202 14.21 -13.83 8.49
CA SER A 202 15.47 -13.08 8.65
C SER A 202 15.30 -11.62 8.26
N LEU A 203 15.99 -10.73 8.99
CA LEU A 203 16.11 -9.33 8.65
C LEU A 203 17.13 -9.18 7.50
N VAL A 204 16.68 -8.65 6.36
CA VAL A 204 17.56 -8.40 5.20
C VAL A 204 18.15 -7.00 5.27
N SER A 205 17.30 -6.00 5.43
CA SER A 205 17.69 -4.60 5.37
C SER A 205 16.65 -3.74 6.07
N ARG A 206 17.01 -2.53 6.47
CA ARG A 206 16.07 -1.55 7.02
C ARG A 206 16.51 -0.13 6.69
N ASP A 207 15.59 0.80 6.78
CA ASP A 207 15.96 2.20 6.91
C ASP A 207 16.37 2.48 8.36
N PHE A 208 17.44 3.27 8.55
CA PHE A 208 17.91 3.65 9.88
C PHE A 208 17.29 4.96 10.36
N ARG A 209 16.66 5.71 9.46
CA ARG A 209 16.00 6.96 9.81
C ARG A 209 14.65 6.66 10.43
N ALA A 210 14.33 7.35 11.53
CA ALA A 210 12.96 7.39 12.02
C ALA A 210 12.13 8.19 11.03
N THR A 211 11.09 7.55 10.50
CA THR A 211 10.13 8.16 9.57
C THR A 211 8.77 7.61 9.95
N GLU A 212 7.79 8.51 10.07
CA GLU A 212 6.41 8.12 10.36
C GLU A 212 5.72 7.70 9.08
N VAL A 213 5.56 6.39 8.88
CA VAL A 213 5.05 5.81 7.63
C VAL A 213 3.54 5.76 7.66
N TYR A 214 2.91 6.27 6.61
CA TYR A 214 1.46 6.17 6.40
C TYR A 214 1.13 4.90 5.61
N ALA A 215 1.69 4.77 4.41
CA ALA A 215 1.44 3.64 3.55
C ALA A 215 2.70 3.19 2.80
N ILE A 216 2.77 1.90 2.49
CA ILE A 216 3.84 1.28 1.70
C ILE A 216 3.29 0.58 0.47
N ASP A 217 4.11 0.48 -0.58
CA ASP A 217 3.89 -0.44 -1.70
C ASP A 217 5.20 -0.76 -2.42
N PHE A 218 5.14 -1.53 -3.51
CA PHE A 218 6.27 -1.86 -4.35
C PHE A 218 6.24 -1.09 -5.67
N LEU A 219 7.36 -0.51 -6.08
CA LEU A 219 7.53 -0.04 -7.46
C LEU A 219 8.19 -1.16 -8.28
N ILE A 220 7.48 -1.71 -9.26
CA ILE A 220 7.99 -2.81 -10.09
C ILE A 220 8.28 -2.30 -11.50
N ASP A 221 9.56 -2.37 -11.87
CA ASP A 221 10.01 -2.13 -13.25
C ASP A 221 10.85 -3.31 -13.72
N ASN A 222 10.20 -4.22 -14.46
CA ASN A 222 10.81 -5.40 -15.03
C ASN A 222 11.48 -6.31 -13.99
N THR A 223 12.81 -6.23 -13.89
CA THR A 223 13.64 -7.00 -12.97
C THR A 223 13.99 -6.22 -11.71
N THR A 224 13.67 -4.92 -11.68
CA THR A 224 13.95 -4.03 -10.57
C THR A 224 12.75 -3.90 -9.65
N LEU A 225 13.03 -3.89 -8.35
CA LEU A 225 12.06 -3.76 -7.29
C LEU A 225 12.47 -2.58 -6.41
N GLY A 226 11.57 -1.62 -6.27
CA GLY A 226 11.66 -0.53 -5.31
C GLY A 226 10.58 -0.65 -4.24
N PHE A 227 10.83 -0.01 -3.10
CA PHE A 227 9.92 0.05 -1.97
C PHE A 227 9.43 1.49 -1.84
N LEU A 228 8.16 1.72 -2.12
CA LEU A 228 7.50 3.01 -1.99
C LEU A 228 7.01 3.20 -0.56
N VAL A 229 7.18 4.40 -0.07
CA VAL A 229 6.77 4.82 1.27
C VAL A 229 6.14 6.19 1.17
N SER A 230 4.94 6.35 1.73
CA SER A 230 4.37 7.65 2.05
C SER A 230 4.58 7.96 3.53
N ASP A 231 4.96 9.19 3.83
CA ASP A 231 5.20 9.65 5.20
C ASP A 231 4.18 10.70 5.69
N ARG A 232 4.24 11.00 6.99
CA ARG A 232 3.44 12.07 7.61
C ARG A 232 3.68 13.45 7.01
N GLU A 233 4.86 13.68 6.47
CA GLU A 233 5.29 14.94 5.88
C GLU A 233 4.83 15.08 4.42
N LYS A 234 3.94 14.16 3.98
CA LYS A 234 3.30 14.16 2.66
C LYS A 234 4.30 13.98 1.52
N ASN A 235 5.40 13.29 1.80
CA ASN A 235 6.38 12.88 0.81
C ASN A 235 6.07 11.45 0.33
N ILE A 236 6.54 11.18 -0.88
CA ILE A 236 6.70 9.84 -1.43
C ILE A 236 8.20 9.58 -1.52
N ILE A 237 8.62 8.45 -0.98
CA ILE A 237 10.03 8.03 -0.93
C ILE A 237 10.15 6.67 -1.59
N LEU A 238 11.11 6.54 -2.51
CA LEU A 238 11.48 5.27 -3.12
C LEU A 238 12.78 4.77 -2.51
N TYR A 239 12.72 3.62 -1.85
CA TYR A 239 13.89 2.88 -1.38
C TYR A 239 14.24 1.74 -2.32
N MET A 240 15.52 1.39 -2.39
CA MET A 240 16.00 0.19 -3.08
C MET A 240 16.99 -0.57 -2.22
N TYR A 241 16.96 -1.90 -2.35
CA TYR A 241 17.96 -2.79 -1.75
C TYR A 241 19.11 -3.00 -2.74
N GLN A 242 20.27 -2.39 -2.47
CA GLN A 242 21.48 -2.49 -3.30
C GLN A 242 22.70 -2.85 -2.45
N PRO A 243 22.92 -4.15 -2.14
CA PRO A 243 23.97 -4.59 -1.22
C PRO A 243 25.40 -4.32 -1.74
N LYS A 244 25.55 -4.16 -3.05
CA LYS A 244 26.83 -3.81 -3.69
C LYS A 244 27.22 -2.33 -3.52
N SER A 245 26.28 -1.47 -3.12
CA SER A 245 26.56 -0.05 -2.88
C SER A 245 27.22 0.13 -1.52
N LEU A 246 28.27 0.95 -1.46
CA LEU A 246 28.95 1.30 -0.21
C LEU A 246 28.01 1.98 0.79
N GLU A 247 27.05 2.77 0.30
CA GLU A 247 26.05 3.47 1.13
C GLU A 247 25.10 2.52 1.87
N SER A 248 25.00 1.27 1.43
CA SER A 248 24.12 0.25 2.02
C SER A 248 24.72 -0.45 3.24
N PHE A 249 25.98 -0.17 3.59
CA PHE A 249 26.73 -0.88 4.64
C PHE A 249 26.66 -2.41 4.45
N GLY A 250 26.97 -2.88 3.24
CA GLY A 250 26.92 -4.31 2.90
C GLY A 250 25.50 -4.88 2.82
N GLY A 251 24.50 -4.05 2.51
CA GLY A 251 23.10 -4.43 2.38
C GLY A 251 22.23 -4.19 3.61
N GLN A 252 22.80 -3.88 4.77
CA GLN A 252 22.02 -3.66 5.99
C GLN A 252 21.10 -2.43 5.93
N LYS A 253 21.47 -1.43 5.12
CA LYS A 253 20.75 -0.17 4.97
C LYS A 253 20.05 -0.07 3.61
N LEU A 254 18.76 0.25 3.64
CA LEU A 254 18.00 0.61 2.45
C LEU A 254 18.42 1.99 1.95
N ILE A 255 18.59 2.12 0.62
CA ILE A 255 19.05 3.37 0.00
C ILE A 255 17.85 4.09 -0.60
N ARG A 256 17.64 5.34 -0.19
CA ARG A 256 16.69 6.25 -0.83
C ARG A 256 17.20 6.59 -2.23
N LYS A 257 16.41 6.28 -3.26
CA LYS A 257 16.73 6.52 -4.68
C LYS A 257 15.86 7.60 -5.32
N ALA A 258 14.69 7.86 -4.77
CA ALA A 258 13.86 8.95 -5.23
C ALA A 258 13.05 9.52 -4.07
N ASP A 259 12.76 10.82 -4.16
CA ASP A 259 11.84 11.52 -3.27
C ASP A 259 11.08 12.59 -4.05
N ILE A 260 9.83 12.83 -3.64
CA ILE A 260 8.99 13.93 -4.10
C ILE A 260 8.00 14.30 -3.00
N HIS A 261 7.71 15.59 -2.84
CA HIS A 261 6.62 16.05 -1.99
C HIS A 261 5.32 16.15 -2.78
N LEU A 262 4.29 15.45 -2.30
CA LEU A 262 2.97 15.46 -2.92
C LEU A 262 2.12 16.64 -2.42
N GLY A 263 2.25 16.96 -1.13
CA GLY A 263 1.40 17.94 -0.44
C GLY A 263 0.10 17.35 0.11
N GLN A 264 -0.13 16.05 -0.08
CA GLN A 264 -1.29 15.29 0.42
C GLN A 264 -0.84 13.97 1.06
N HIS A 265 -1.56 13.51 2.07
CA HIS A 265 -1.29 12.22 2.71
C HIS A 265 -1.81 11.07 1.84
N ILE A 266 -0.99 10.05 1.60
CA ILE A 266 -1.41 8.83 0.92
C ILE A 266 -1.60 7.72 1.95
N ASN A 267 -2.79 7.10 1.95
CA ASN A 267 -3.10 5.99 2.85
C ASN A 267 -3.29 4.65 2.11
N SER A 268 -3.55 4.69 0.81
CA SER A 268 -3.79 3.48 0.02
C SER A 268 -3.00 3.50 -1.27
N PHE A 269 -2.35 2.36 -1.54
CA PHE A 269 -1.68 2.06 -2.79
C PHE A 269 -2.24 0.76 -3.35
N PHE A 270 -2.24 0.65 -4.67
CA PHE A 270 -2.45 -0.61 -5.36
C PHE A 270 -1.75 -0.60 -6.72
N ARG A 271 -1.51 -1.79 -7.26
CA ARG A 271 -0.71 -1.97 -8.48
C ARG A 271 -1.55 -2.58 -9.58
N ILE A 272 -1.34 -2.08 -10.79
CA ILE A 272 -1.96 -2.58 -12.01
C ILE A 272 -0.84 -2.79 -13.03
N ASN A 273 -0.95 -3.82 -13.86
CA ASN A 273 -0.02 -4.01 -14.96
C ASN A 273 -0.16 -2.85 -15.94
N CYS A 274 0.93 -2.40 -16.55
CA CYS A 274 0.83 -1.41 -17.62
C CYS A 274 -0.02 -1.95 -18.77
N ARG A 275 -0.83 -1.08 -19.38
CA ARG A 275 -1.61 -1.45 -20.56
C ARG A 275 -0.70 -1.61 -21.77
N THR A 276 -0.75 -2.78 -22.39
CA THR A 276 0.09 -3.11 -23.56
C THR A 276 -0.72 -3.46 -24.81
N THR A 277 -2.05 -3.28 -24.79
CA THR A 277 -2.96 -3.73 -25.85
C THR A 277 -2.76 -2.99 -27.18
N ASP A 278 -2.31 -1.74 -27.12
CA ASP A 278 -2.23 -0.84 -28.28
C ASP A 278 -0.78 -0.54 -28.70
N ILE A 279 0.19 -1.31 -28.19
CA ILE A 279 1.61 -1.13 -28.51
C ILE A 279 1.93 -1.88 -29.81
N GLU A 280 2.18 -1.14 -30.89
CA GLU A 280 2.71 -1.72 -32.12
C GLU A 280 4.05 -2.43 -31.85
N PRO A 281 4.26 -3.65 -32.40
CA PRO A 281 5.43 -4.48 -32.10
C PRO A 281 6.77 -3.86 -32.51
N GLU A 282 6.77 -2.78 -33.30
CA GLU A 282 7.99 -2.07 -33.74
C GLU A 282 8.47 -0.98 -32.76
N LYS A 283 7.68 -0.59 -31.74
CA LYS A 283 8.11 0.40 -30.73
C LYS A 283 9.12 -0.22 -29.74
N LYS A 284 10.38 -0.34 -30.17
CA LYS A 284 11.53 -0.83 -29.37
C LYS A 284 11.74 -0.08 -28.03
N HIS A 285 11.20 1.13 -27.88
CA HIS A 285 11.34 1.95 -26.67
C HIS A 285 10.42 1.54 -25.51
N LEU A 286 9.41 0.70 -25.78
CA LEU A 286 8.48 0.14 -24.78
C LEU A 286 8.80 -1.31 -24.42
N ALA A 287 9.97 -1.83 -24.82
CA ALA A 287 10.40 -3.17 -24.49
C ALA A 287 10.41 -3.39 -22.96
N GLY A 288 9.68 -4.40 -22.48
CA GLY A 288 9.53 -4.69 -21.04
C GLY A 288 8.37 -3.95 -20.36
N ALA A 289 7.49 -3.28 -21.09
CA ALA A 289 6.28 -2.69 -20.51
C ALA A 289 5.33 -3.76 -19.90
N ASP A 290 5.37 -4.99 -20.42
CA ASP A 290 4.57 -6.13 -19.97
C ASP A 290 4.85 -6.55 -18.52
N LYS A 291 6.07 -6.33 -18.04
CA LYS A 291 6.50 -6.65 -16.66
C LYS A 291 6.62 -5.41 -15.77
N ARG A 292 6.18 -4.25 -16.27
CA ARG A 292 6.12 -3.00 -15.50
C ARG A 292 4.72 -2.84 -14.93
N HIS A 293 4.65 -2.38 -13.69
CA HIS A 293 3.39 -2.10 -13.04
C HIS A 293 3.27 -0.59 -12.79
N VAL A 294 2.07 -0.06 -13.00
CA VAL A 294 1.66 1.26 -12.53
C VAL A 294 1.28 1.13 -11.06
N THR A 295 1.88 1.97 -10.22
CA THR A 295 1.48 2.05 -8.80
C THR A 295 0.52 3.21 -8.64
N VAL A 296 -0.75 2.91 -8.42
CA VAL A 296 -1.82 3.89 -8.20
C VAL A 296 -1.96 4.16 -6.71
N PHE A 297 -2.23 5.40 -6.35
CA PHE A 297 -2.44 5.80 -4.98
C PHE A 297 -3.68 6.66 -4.82
N ALA A 298 -4.30 6.58 -3.64
CA ALA A 298 -5.40 7.43 -3.23
C ALA A 298 -4.99 8.25 -1.99
N THR A 299 -5.28 9.54 -2.04
CA THR A 299 -4.96 10.50 -0.99
C THR A 299 -6.13 10.65 0.00
N LEU A 300 -5.83 11.11 1.22
CA LEU A 300 -6.85 11.43 2.22
C LEU A 300 -7.70 12.66 1.84
N ASP A 301 -7.24 13.47 0.89
CA ASP A 301 -7.96 14.65 0.37
C ASP A 301 -8.87 14.29 -0.82
N GLY A 302 -9.02 13.01 -1.16
CA GLY A 302 -9.93 12.53 -2.21
C GLY A 302 -9.36 12.52 -3.63
N ALA A 303 -8.08 12.88 -3.82
CA ALA A 303 -7.41 12.76 -5.11
C ALA A 303 -6.84 11.35 -5.34
N MET A 304 -6.76 10.94 -6.60
CA MET A 304 -6.04 9.75 -7.06
C MET A 304 -4.87 10.16 -7.95
N GLY A 305 -3.75 9.45 -7.84
CA GLY A 305 -2.59 9.65 -8.70
C GLY A 305 -1.88 8.34 -9.00
N ASN A 306 -0.87 8.38 -9.85
CA ASN A 306 -0.10 7.20 -10.21
C ASN A 306 1.41 7.49 -10.26
N LEU A 307 2.20 6.42 -10.09
CA LEU A 307 3.63 6.40 -10.28
C LEU A 307 3.96 5.37 -11.35
N LEU A 308 4.55 5.85 -12.44
CA LEU A 308 5.01 5.03 -13.54
C LEU A 308 6.54 5.06 -13.59
N PRO A 309 7.22 3.90 -13.49
CA PRO A 309 8.63 3.81 -13.81
C PRO A 309 8.88 4.15 -15.29
N VAL A 310 9.81 5.04 -15.55
CA VAL A 310 10.19 5.45 -16.91
C VAL A 310 11.66 5.13 -17.19
N PRO A 311 12.03 4.79 -18.44
CA PRO A 311 13.42 4.59 -18.81
C PRO A 311 14.25 5.85 -18.56
N GLU A 312 15.53 5.69 -18.22
CA GLU A 312 16.42 6.80 -17.87
C GLU A 312 16.53 7.87 -18.98
N LYS A 313 16.51 7.45 -20.26
CA LYS A 313 16.52 8.39 -21.40
C LYS A 313 15.28 9.29 -21.41
N THR A 314 14.10 8.71 -21.24
CA THR A 314 12.83 9.45 -21.14
C THR A 314 12.82 10.34 -19.91
N TYR A 315 13.24 9.83 -18.75
CA TYR A 315 13.38 10.61 -17.51
C TYR A 315 14.23 11.87 -17.73
N ARG A 316 15.42 11.74 -18.34
CA ARG A 316 16.32 12.88 -18.58
C ARG A 316 15.69 13.93 -19.50
N ARG A 317 14.98 13.52 -20.56
CA ARG A 317 14.25 14.44 -21.45
C ARG A 317 13.15 15.18 -20.70
N LEU A 318 12.32 14.45 -19.97
CA LEU A 318 11.23 15.04 -19.18
C LEU A 318 11.74 15.92 -18.04
N LEU A 319 12.89 15.60 -17.44
CA LEU A 319 13.53 16.45 -16.44
C LEU A 319 14.00 17.79 -17.03
N MET A 320 14.59 17.77 -18.23
CA MET A 320 14.97 19.01 -18.93
C MET A 320 13.73 19.84 -19.26
N LEU A 321 12.67 19.19 -19.75
CA LEU A 321 11.37 19.81 -20.00
C LEU A 321 10.81 20.46 -18.72
N GLN A 322 10.73 19.70 -17.62
CA GLN A 322 10.26 20.20 -16.33
C GLN A 322 11.04 21.45 -15.87
N ASN A 323 12.38 21.43 -15.94
CA ASN A 323 13.18 22.58 -15.51
C ASN A 323 12.92 23.83 -16.37
N LEU A 324 12.68 23.68 -17.68
CA LEU A 324 12.28 24.81 -18.53
C LEU A 324 10.88 25.31 -18.17
N LEU A 325 9.90 24.42 -18.03
CA LEU A 325 8.51 24.81 -17.72
C LEU A 325 8.40 25.57 -16.39
N VAL A 326 9.23 25.25 -15.39
CA VAL A 326 9.32 26.04 -14.15
C VAL A 326 9.62 27.52 -14.41
N THR A 327 10.42 27.83 -15.44
CA THR A 327 10.84 29.21 -15.76
C THR A 327 10.04 29.86 -16.89
N TYR A 328 9.51 29.07 -17.83
CA TYR A 328 8.87 29.55 -19.05
C TYR A 328 7.38 29.84 -18.89
N ILE A 329 6.71 29.21 -17.91
CA ILE A 329 5.28 29.36 -17.69
C ILE A 329 5.04 30.18 -16.42
N PRO A 330 4.07 31.12 -16.41
CA PRO A 330 3.62 31.76 -15.19
C PRO A 330 2.87 30.75 -14.32
N HIS A 331 3.32 30.59 -13.07
CA HIS A 331 2.67 29.70 -12.10
C HIS A 331 1.58 30.43 -11.32
N ILE A 332 0.51 29.70 -11.00
CA ILE A 332 -0.59 30.20 -10.19
C ILE A 332 -0.03 30.72 -8.86
N ALA A 333 -0.45 31.94 -8.48
CA ALA A 333 0.00 32.64 -7.27
C ALA A 333 1.53 32.86 -7.18
N GLY A 334 2.28 32.76 -8.29
CA GLY A 334 3.73 32.94 -8.30
C GLY A 334 4.51 31.86 -7.53
N LEU A 335 3.88 30.72 -7.25
CA LEU A 335 4.50 29.61 -6.53
C LEU A 335 5.58 28.94 -7.39
N ASN A 336 6.63 28.42 -6.75
CA ASN A 336 7.69 27.68 -7.44
C ASN A 336 7.40 26.16 -7.36
N PRO A 337 7.01 25.49 -8.46
CA PRO A 337 6.70 24.06 -8.43
C PRO A 337 7.90 23.21 -8.00
N LYS A 338 9.11 23.59 -8.43
CA LYS A 338 10.34 22.88 -8.06
C LYS A 338 10.61 22.95 -6.57
N GLY A 339 10.32 24.09 -5.94
CA GLY A 339 10.45 24.26 -4.49
C GLY A 339 9.43 23.44 -3.73
N PHE A 340 8.17 23.46 -4.18
CA PHE A 340 7.07 22.70 -3.60
C PHE A 340 7.31 21.18 -3.63
N ARG A 341 7.90 20.64 -4.72
CA ARG A 341 8.17 19.20 -4.86
C ARG A 341 9.40 18.69 -4.11
N LEU A 342 10.17 19.57 -3.45
CA LEU A 342 11.32 19.15 -2.66
C LEU A 342 10.88 18.34 -1.44
N TYR A 343 11.67 17.33 -1.11
CA TYR A 343 11.47 16.55 0.11
C TYR A 343 11.42 17.46 1.34
N HIS A 344 10.29 17.44 2.06
CA HIS A 344 10.10 18.20 3.29
C HIS A 344 10.50 17.37 4.50
N SER A 345 11.20 17.99 5.45
CA SER A 345 11.32 17.41 6.78
C SER A 345 11.41 18.43 7.90
N SER A 346 10.67 18.15 8.98
CA SER A 346 10.66 18.87 10.24
C SER A 346 11.99 18.71 10.98
N THR A 347 12.67 17.59 10.79
CA THR A 347 13.99 17.33 11.36
C THR A 347 15.08 17.61 10.33
N ARG A 348 16.21 18.15 10.80
CA ARG A 348 17.37 18.36 9.91
C ARG A 348 18.01 17.01 9.62
N LEU A 349 17.95 16.60 8.37
CA LEU A 349 18.46 15.30 7.94
C LEU A 349 19.89 15.38 7.46
N LEU A 350 20.67 14.35 7.83
CA LEU A 350 22.00 14.10 7.29
C LEU A 350 21.84 13.40 5.94
N GLY A 351 21.54 14.18 4.90
CA GLY A 351 21.43 13.69 3.52
C GLY A 351 20.68 14.65 2.61
N ASN A 352 21.16 14.76 1.36
CA ASN A 352 20.51 15.62 0.38
C ASN A 352 19.22 14.96 -0.15
N PRO A 353 18.19 15.77 -0.50
CA PRO A 353 17.08 15.30 -1.34
C PRO A 353 17.64 14.66 -2.60
N VAL A 354 17.18 13.45 -2.92
CA VAL A 354 17.74 12.66 -4.02
C VAL A 354 17.19 13.16 -5.35
N ARG A 355 15.91 13.55 -5.39
CA ARG A 355 15.19 14.01 -6.58
C ARG A 355 15.28 12.99 -7.72
N SER A 356 14.23 12.23 -7.99
CA SER A 356 14.23 11.29 -9.13
C SER A 356 12.81 10.92 -9.56
N ILE A 357 11.87 11.83 -9.35
CA ILE A 357 10.47 11.70 -9.77
C ILE A 357 10.13 12.98 -10.54
N ILE A 358 9.53 12.81 -11.71
CA ILE A 358 9.07 13.91 -12.55
C ILE A 358 7.69 14.35 -12.07
N ASP A 359 7.46 15.65 -12.04
CA ASP A 359 6.14 16.21 -11.76
C ASP A 359 5.27 16.14 -13.02
N GLY A 360 4.41 15.11 -13.08
CA GLY A 360 3.55 14.85 -14.23
C GLY A 360 2.62 16.02 -14.56
N GLU A 361 2.03 16.64 -13.54
CA GLU A 361 1.14 17.80 -13.68
C GLU A 361 1.83 18.97 -14.38
N LEU A 362 3.07 19.27 -13.98
CA LEU A 362 3.85 20.34 -14.59
C LEU A 362 4.23 20.01 -16.03
N VAL A 363 4.67 18.78 -16.29
CA VAL A 363 5.06 18.37 -17.64
C VAL A 363 3.86 18.32 -18.59
N TRP A 364 2.66 17.99 -18.11
CA TRP A 364 1.44 17.95 -18.92
C TRP A 364 1.03 19.33 -19.43
N LEU A 365 1.39 20.42 -18.73
CA LEU A 365 1.21 21.79 -19.23
C LEU A 365 1.95 22.07 -20.54
N TYR A 366 2.94 21.26 -20.92
CA TYR A 366 3.55 21.36 -22.24
C TYR A 366 2.53 21.18 -23.37
N LEU A 367 1.49 20.37 -23.17
CA LEU A 367 0.42 20.14 -24.14
C LEU A 367 -0.48 21.35 -24.34
N THR A 368 -0.59 22.24 -23.34
CA THR A 368 -1.44 23.44 -23.41
C THR A 368 -0.77 24.61 -24.11
N LEU A 369 0.54 24.51 -24.41
CA LEU A 369 1.30 25.56 -25.07
C LEU A 369 1.04 25.64 -26.58
N SER A 370 1.20 26.85 -27.14
CA SER A 370 1.11 27.07 -28.59
C SER A 370 2.19 26.29 -29.35
N ALA A 371 1.98 26.05 -30.64
CA ALA A 371 2.95 25.31 -31.47
C ALA A 371 4.31 26.02 -31.55
N THR A 372 4.32 27.36 -31.53
CA THR A 372 5.52 28.19 -31.52
C THR A 372 6.31 28.00 -30.21
N GLU A 373 5.64 28.09 -29.06
CA GLU A 373 6.27 27.90 -27.75
C GLU A 373 6.82 26.49 -27.58
N ARG A 374 6.06 25.47 -27.98
CA ARG A 374 6.52 24.07 -27.96
C ARG A 374 7.79 23.88 -28.78
N THR A 375 7.84 24.48 -29.97
CA THR A 375 9.01 24.42 -30.84
C THR A 375 10.24 25.11 -30.22
N GLU A 376 10.06 26.26 -29.58
CA GLU A 376 11.14 26.97 -28.88
C GLU A 376 11.68 26.19 -27.70
N ILE A 377 10.80 25.62 -26.87
CA ILE A 377 11.19 24.80 -25.72
C ILE A 377 11.93 23.54 -26.19
N ALA A 378 11.39 22.83 -27.18
CA ALA A 378 12.02 21.63 -27.73
C ALA A 378 13.42 21.92 -28.29
N LYS A 379 13.60 23.05 -28.99
CA LYS A 379 14.92 23.52 -29.47
C LYS A 379 15.91 23.76 -28.33
N LYS A 380 15.47 24.31 -27.20
CA LYS A 380 16.33 24.55 -26.02
C LYS A 380 16.74 23.26 -25.31
N ILE A 381 15.87 22.26 -25.31
CA ILE A 381 16.19 20.91 -24.80
C ILE A 381 17.14 20.17 -25.74
N GLY A 382 17.07 20.48 -27.05
CA GLY A 382 17.81 19.75 -28.07
C GLY A 382 17.08 18.49 -28.54
N THR A 383 15.75 18.46 -28.44
CA THR A 383 14.89 17.33 -28.84
C THR A 383 13.86 17.78 -29.88
N LYS A 384 13.27 16.82 -30.60
CA LYS A 384 12.16 17.12 -31.51
C LYS A 384 10.86 17.25 -30.72
N VAL A 385 9.95 18.11 -31.20
CA VAL A 385 8.61 18.25 -30.60
C VAL A 385 7.87 16.91 -30.60
N ASN A 386 7.93 16.16 -31.70
CA ASN A 386 7.28 14.86 -31.82
C ASN A 386 7.78 13.85 -30.78
N GLU A 387 9.09 13.81 -30.51
CA GLU A 387 9.65 12.88 -29.50
C GLU A 387 9.10 13.18 -28.09
N LEU A 388 8.95 14.46 -27.74
CA LEU A 388 8.35 14.84 -26.46
C LEU A 388 6.88 14.45 -26.43
N LEU A 389 6.11 14.73 -27.49
CA LEU A 389 4.69 14.37 -27.55
C LEU A 389 4.49 12.84 -27.50
N GLU A 390 5.36 12.08 -28.18
CA GLU A 390 5.38 10.62 -28.13
C GLU A 390 5.67 10.11 -26.71
N ASP A 391 6.64 10.68 -25.99
CA ASP A 391 6.91 10.33 -24.60
C ASP A 391 5.68 10.56 -23.69
N LEU A 392 5.00 11.70 -23.82
CA LEU A 392 3.81 11.99 -23.01
C LEU A 392 2.64 11.05 -23.38
N MET A 393 2.46 10.79 -24.67
CA MET A 393 1.41 9.90 -25.18
C MET A 393 1.65 8.45 -24.75
N ASP A 394 2.89 7.97 -24.79
CA ASP A 394 3.24 6.62 -24.35
C ASP A 394 2.97 6.45 -22.84
N ILE A 395 3.24 7.46 -22.01
CA ILE A 395 2.91 7.45 -20.58
C ILE A 395 1.39 7.34 -20.37
N GLU A 396 0.61 8.19 -21.04
CA GLU A 396 -0.86 8.18 -20.95
C GLU A 396 -1.42 6.80 -21.32
N MET A 397 -0.97 6.26 -22.45
CA MET A 397 -1.38 4.95 -22.95
C MET A 397 -1.09 3.82 -21.95
N LEU A 398 0.10 3.80 -21.34
CA LEU A 398 0.48 2.78 -20.35
C LEU A 398 -0.37 2.86 -19.07
N THR A 399 -0.84 4.06 -18.72
CA THR A 399 -1.61 4.32 -17.49
C THR A 399 -3.13 4.22 -17.65
N SER A 400 -3.65 4.13 -18.88
CA SER A 400 -5.08 4.06 -19.20
C SER A 400 -5.72 2.70 -18.83
N ASN A 401 -5.94 2.49 -17.52
CA ASN A 401 -6.41 1.22 -16.95
C ASN A 401 -7.83 1.26 -16.33
N PHE A 402 -8.43 2.44 -16.17
CA PHE A 402 -9.77 2.62 -15.59
C PHE A 402 -10.78 3.15 -16.60
#